data_AF-A0AAQ3M4F8-F1
#
_entry.id   AF-A0AAQ3M4F8-F1
#
_cell.length_a   1.000
_cell.length_b   1.000
_cell.length_c   1.000
_cell.angle_alpha   90.00
_cell.angle_beta   90.00
_cell.angle_gamma   90.00
#
_symmetry.space_group_name_H-M   'P 1'
#
loop_
_entity.id
_entity.type
_entity.pdbx_description
1 polymer ?
#
loop_
_entity_poly.entity_id
_entity_poly.type
_entity_poly.pdbx_seq_one_letter_code
_entity_poly.pdbx_strand_id
1 'polypeptide(L)'
;MSAINFWWKSVSTGSMFGRTGTGPRPTDDLTIPTRDDLFDLQIRSDDFTRLTAESLRVAKIVETKQYANSVLRGCIRCGVINAETGQPDTTKINRDMVNKIAIISVPKQRELVNMLFFWEEEMMRWRLLSREEDDLTSQLSNSTLSANALVHAKENLQIVQAKKRVPPSRRDDSGRSFEELLPGYERKKITAAIPSVDQGQTYVFVTNCDVEGTLDDTKVLFGPAVLEVNPPAPEINYSVLKE
;
A
#
# COMPACT_ATOMS: atom_id res chain seq x y z
N MET A 1 -19.13 15.99 0.63
CA MET A 1 -18.20 15.07 -0.04
C MET A 1 -17.37 14.40 1.05
N SER A 2 -17.65 13.13 1.36
CA SER A 2 -16.99 12.42 2.47
C SER A 2 -15.55 12.08 2.11
N ALA A 3 -14.61 12.55 2.93
CA ALA A 3 -13.22 12.13 2.88
C ALA A 3 -13.09 10.69 3.41
N ILE A 4 -12.55 9.80 2.58
CA ILE A 4 -12.11 8.46 2.99
C ILE A 4 -10.74 8.64 3.64
N ASN A 5 -10.70 8.70 4.97
CA ASN A 5 -9.47 8.73 5.73
C ASN A 5 -8.82 7.33 5.71
N PHE A 6 -7.73 7.18 4.95
CA PHE A 6 -6.89 5.98 4.98
C PHE A 6 -5.98 6.05 6.21
N TRP A 7 -6.30 5.25 7.23
CA TRP A 7 -5.50 5.14 8.45
C TRP A 7 -4.63 3.90 8.37
N TRP A 8 -3.35 4.08 8.02
CA TRP A 8 -2.34 3.04 8.15
C TRP A 8 -1.96 2.92 9.62
N LYS A 9 -2.57 1.98 10.33
CA LYS A 9 -1.93 1.39 11.51
C LYS A 9 -1.34 0.05 11.09
N SER A 10 -0.02 0.02 10.96
CA SER A 10 0.74 -1.20 11.21
C SER A 10 0.26 -1.75 12.56
N VAL A 11 -0.42 -2.89 12.53
CA VAL A 11 -0.75 -3.63 13.75
C VAL A 11 0.56 -4.22 14.23
N SER A 12 1.33 -3.43 14.99
CA SER A 12 2.37 -3.96 15.84
C SER A 12 1.66 -4.82 16.88
N THR A 13 1.67 -6.14 16.68
CA THR A 13 1.17 -7.11 17.63
C THR A 13 2.03 -7.03 18.88
N GLY A 14 1.56 -6.25 19.86
CA GLY A 14 2.12 -6.19 21.19
C GLY A 14 2.26 -7.60 21.75
N SER A 15 3.51 -8.04 21.88
CA SER A 15 3.92 -9.32 22.43
C SER A 15 3.60 -9.37 23.93
N MET A 16 2.34 -9.69 24.28
CA MET A 16 2.00 -10.15 25.63
C MET A 16 2.17 -11.66 25.68
N PHE A 17 3.39 -12.18 25.76
CA PHE A 17 3.71 -13.45 26.42
C PHE A 17 5.24 -13.58 26.51
N GLY A 18 5.77 -13.41 27.72
CA GLY A 18 7.19 -13.58 28.01
C GLY A 18 7.62 -15.03 27.76
N ARG A 19 8.55 -15.21 26.83
CA ARG A 19 9.42 -16.39 26.76
C ARG A 19 10.77 -15.98 26.20
N THR A 20 11.79 -16.14 27.02
CA THR A 20 13.20 -15.97 26.73
C THR A 20 13.65 -17.08 25.76
N GLY A 21 13.59 -16.80 24.46
CA GLY A 21 14.18 -17.65 23.42
C GLY A 21 14.93 -16.76 22.44
N THR A 22 16.26 -16.79 22.50
CA THR A 22 17.19 -15.99 21.67
C THR A 22 17.39 -16.58 20.27
N GLY A 23 16.33 -17.13 19.66
CA GLY A 23 16.33 -17.51 18.25
C GLY A 23 15.77 -16.39 17.38
N PRO A 24 16.16 -16.28 16.10
CA PRO A 24 15.47 -15.41 15.16
C PRO A 24 13.99 -15.81 15.16
N ARG A 25 13.11 -14.90 15.58
CA ARG A 25 11.67 -15.13 15.53
C ARG A 25 11.32 -15.40 14.06
N PRO A 26 10.62 -16.49 13.73
CA PRO A 26 9.98 -16.59 12.43
C PRO A 26 9.15 -15.32 12.28
N THR A 27 9.47 -14.51 11.27
CA THR A 27 8.63 -13.38 10.93
C THR A 27 7.25 -13.96 10.68
N ASP A 28 6.26 -13.62 11.51
CA ASP A 28 4.89 -14.11 11.38
C ASP A 28 4.25 -13.68 10.04
N ASP A 29 4.96 -12.88 9.23
CA ASP A 29 4.54 -12.37 7.93
C ASP A 29 4.70 -13.37 6.79
N LEU A 30 3.78 -13.27 5.83
CA LEU A 30 3.91 -13.92 4.52
C LEU A 30 5.20 -13.47 3.83
N THR A 31 6.04 -14.44 3.48
CA THR A 31 7.27 -14.18 2.74
C THR A 31 6.97 -13.56 1.37
N ILE A 32 7.85 -12.68 0.89
CA ILE A 32 7.72 -12.04 -0.43
C ILE A 32 7.51 -13.08 -1.55
N PRO A 33 8.28 -14.19 -1.65
CA PRO A 33 8.02 -15.22 -2.65
C PRO A 33 6.61 -15.81 -2.59
N THR A 34 6.07 -16.02 -1.38
CA THR A 34 4.70 -16.53 -1.22
C THR A 34 3.64 -15.52 -1.69
N ARG A 35 3.88 -14.21 -1.50
CA ARG A 35 3.01 -13.16 -2.03
C ARG A 35 3.02 -13.14 -3.55
N ASP A 36 4.19 -13.31 -4.16
CA ASP A 36 4.32 -13.43 -5.61
C ASP A 36 3.60 -14.67 -6.15
N ASP A 37 3.77 -15.83 -5.51
CA ASP A 37 3.10 -17.07 -5.91
C ASP A 37 1.56 -16.93 -5.84
N LEU A 38 1.05 -16.25 -4.80
CA LEU A 38 -0.38 -15.95 -4.65
C LEU A 38 -0.88 -15.01 -5.73
N PHE A 39 -0.10 -13.97 -6.05
CA PHE A 39 -0.44 -13.02 -7.09
C PHE A 39 -0.45 -13.67 -8.49
N ASP A 40 0.53 -14.52 -8.78
CA ASP A 40 0.59 -15.32 -10.01
C ASP A 40 -0.65 -16.22 -10.14
N LEU A 41 -1.08 -16.85 -9.04
CA LEU A 41 -2.32 -17.62 -9.01
C LEU A 41 -3.55 -16.73 -9.30
N GLN A 42 -3.61 -15.53 -8.73
CA GLN A 42 -4.72 -14.59 -8.95
C GLN A 42 -4.83 -14.14 -10.41
N ILE A 43 -3.71 -13.79 -11.06
CA ILE A 43 -3.72 -13.36 -12.48
C ILE A 43 -4.14 -14.50 -13.40
N ARG A 44 -3.78 -15.75 -13.07
CA ARG A 44 -4.14 -16.92 -13.88
C ARG A 44 -5.58 -17.39 -13.66
N SER A 45 -6.24 -16.91 -12.61
CA SER A 45 -7.62 -17.24 -12.28
C SER A 45 -8.59 -16.47 -13.17
N ASP A 46 -9.68 -17.11 -13.59
CA ASP A 46 -10.80 -16.45 -14.27
C ASP A 46 -11.48 -15.41 -13.37
N ASP A 47 -11.42 -15.61 -12.05
CA ASP A 47 -11.89 -14.69 -11.03
C ASP A 47 -10.73 -14.30 -10.11
N PHE A 48 -10.18 -13.11 -10.35
CA PHE A 48 -9.07 -12.54 -9.57
C PHE A 48 -9.42 -12.35 -8.09
N THR A 49 -10.70 -12.15 -7.77
CA THR A 49 -11.14 -11.71 -6.44
C THR A 49 -11.40 -12.88 -5.50
N ARG A 50 -11.67 -14.07 -6.05
CA ARG A 50 -12.11 -15.23 -5.29
C ARG A 50 -10.95 -16.00 -4.70
N LEU A 51 -10.95 -16.14 -3.38
CA LEU A 51 -10.03 -17.01 -2.65
C LEU A 51 -10.47 -18.47 -2.80
N THR A 52 -9.56 -19.34 -3.22
CA THR A 52 -9.84 -20.76 -3.45
C THR A 52 -9.05 -21.65 -2.49
N ALA A 53 -9.39 -22.94 -2.45
CA ALA A 53 -8.61 -23.94 -1.73
C ALA A 53 -7.15 -24.01 -2.23
N GLU A 54 -6.89 -23.70 -3.50
CA GLU A 54 -5.53 -23.67 -4.04
C GLU A 54 -4.75 -22.46 -3.52
N SER A 55 -5.40 -21.31 -3.35
CA SER A 55 -4.80 -20.13 -2.72
C SER A 55 -4.24 -20.45 -1.34
N LEU A 56 -4.98 -21.22 -0.52
CA LEU A 56 -4.53 -21.63 0.82
C LEU A 56 -3.31 -22.57 0.79
N ARG A 57 -3.18 -23.38 -0.28
CA ARG A 57 -2.05 -24.29 -0.46
C ARG A 57 -0.81 -23.57 -0.95
N VAL A 58 -0.97 -22.65 -1.91
CA VAL A 58 0.11 -21.78 -2.41
C VAL A 58 0.66 -20.91 -1.28
N ALA A 59 -0.21 -20.39 -0.41
CA ALA A 59 0.17 -19.67 0.80
C ALA A 59 0.86 -20.54 1.87
N LYS A 60 0.97 -21.86 1.65
CA LYS A 60 1.52 -22.84 2.60
C LYS A 60 0.80 -22.86 3.96
N ILE A 61 -0.48 -22.48 4.00
CA ILE A 61 -1.32 -22.58 5.22
C ILE A 61 -1.62 -24.05 5.50
N VAL A 62 -1.87 -24.82 4.44
CA VAL A 62 -2.22 -26.24 4.47
C VAL A 62 -1.60 -26.96 3.28
N GLU A 63 -1.18 -28.20 3.46
CA GLU A 63 -0.51 -28.97 2.41
C GLU A 63 -1.51 -29.69 1.49
N THR A 64 -2.58 -30.23 2.07
CA THR A 64 -3.57 -31.05 1.36
C THR A 64 -4.81 -30.27 0.96
N LYS A 65 -5.38 -30.63 -0.19
CA LYS A 65 -6.63 -30.04 -0.70
C LYS A 65 -7.83 -30.28 0.23
N GLN A 66 -7.87 -31.42 0.93
CA GLN A 66 -8.94 -31.75 1.87
C GLN A 66 -8.94 -30.81 3.08
N TYR A 67 -7.76 -30.52 3.64
CA TYR A 67 -7.62 -29.54 4.72
C TYR A 67 -7.92 -28.13 4.22
N ALA A 68 -7.47 -27.75 3.02
CA ALA A 68 -7.78 -26.46 2.41
C ALA A 68 -9.28 -26.22 2.27
N ASN A 69 -10.05 -27.19 1.77
CA ASN A 69 -11.51 -27.08 1.70
C ASN A 69 -12.16 -26.97 3.08
N SER A 70 -11.58 -27.60 4.10
CA SER A 70 -12.11 -27.55 5.46
C SER A 70 -11.82 -26.21 6.15
N VAL A 71 -10.62 -25.65 5.94
CA VAL A 71 -10.25 -24.29 6.36
C VAL A 71 -11.11 -23.26 5.64
N LEU A 72 -11.25 -23.35 4.32
CA LEU A 72 -12.08 -22.43 3.52
C LEU A 72 -13.54 -22.42 4.01
N ARG A 73 -14.13 -23.60 4.22
CA ARG A 73 -15.47 -23.71 4.84
C ARG A 73 -15.51 -23.11 6.24
N GLY A 74 -14.44 -23.27 7.02
CA GLY A 74 -14.27 -22.61 8.31
C GLY A 74 -14.34 -21.09 8.19
N CYS A 75 -13.57 -20.49 7.30
CA CYS A 75 -13.58 -19.04 7.02
C CYS A 75 -14.97 -18.55 6.59
N ILE A 76 -15.65 -19.30 5.72
CA ILE A 76 -17.01 -18.97 5.27
C ILE A 76 -18.00 -19.01 6.44
N ARG A 77 -17.94 -20.03 7.31
CA ARG A 77 -18.77 -20.10 8.54
C ARG A 77 -18.44 -19.00 9.55
N CYS A 78 -17.26 -18.40 9.48
CA CYS A 78 -16.91 -17.23 10.29
C CYS A 78 -17.40 -15.92 9.68
N GLY A 79 -17.80 -15.91 8.40
CA GLY A 79 -18.11 -14.71 7.64
C GLY A 79 -16.89 -13.94 7.16
N VAL A 80 -15.67 -14.46 7.37
CA VAL A 80 -14.41 -13.83 6.94
C VAL A 80 -14.19 -13.98 5.44
N ILE A 81 -14.85 -14.96 4.83
CA ILE A 81 -14.92 -15.10 3.37
C ILE A 81 -16.39 -15.16 2.99
N ASN A 82 -16.79 -14.32 2.03
CA ASN A 82 -18.15 -14.33 1.51
C ASN A 82 -18.40 -15.64 0.73
N ALA A 83 -19.50 -16.34 1.02
CA ALA A 83 -19.81 -17.63 0.41
C ALA A 83 -20.10 -17.54 -1.11
N GLU A 84 -20.66 -16.42 -1.55
CA GLU A 84 -21.08 -16.21 -2.94
C GLU A 84 -19.91 -15.71 -3.79
N THR A 85 -19.24 -14.65 -3.34
CA THR A 85 -18.15 -14.02 -4.10
C THR A 85 -16.81 -14.70 -3.85
N GLY A 86 -16.62 -15.34 -2.70
CA GLY A 86 -15.32 -15.88 -2.27
C GLY A 86 -14.30 -14.80 -1.90
N GLN A 87 -14.75 -13.55 -1.74
CA GLN A 87 -13.90 -12.43 -1.34
C GLN A 87 -13.67 -12.44 0.18
N PRO A 88 -12.46 -12.16 0.66
CA PRO A 88 -12.19 -11.95 2.08
C PRO A 88 -12.80 -10.63 2.56
N ASP A 89 -13.24 -10.61 3.81
CA ASP A 89 -13.66 -9.43 4.57
C ASP A 89 -12.94 -9.47 5.93
N THR A 90 -11.85 -8.71 6.03
CA THR A 90 -10.99 -8.77 7.23
C THR A 90 -11.65 -8.12 8.45
N THR A 91 -12.69 -7.31 8.26
CA THR A 91 -13.46 -6.69 9.35
C THR A 91 -14.22 -7.71 10.20
N LYS A 92 -14.41 -8.92 9.66
CA LYS A 92 -15.10 -10.04 10.33
C LYS A 92 -14.15 -10.94 11.12
N ILE A 93 -12.84 -10.66 11.11
CA ILE A 93 -11.87 -11.42 11.91
C ILE A 93 -12.13 -11.15 13.39
N ASN A 94 -12.45 -12.20 14.13
CA ASN A 94 -12.77 -12.14 15.55
C ASN A 94 -12.21 -13.35 16.30
N ARG A 95 -12.35 -13.35 17.63
CA ARG A 95 -11.86 -14.44 18.49
C ARG A 95 -12.49 -15.80 18.17
N ASP A 96 -13.71 -15.83 17.62
CA ASP A 96 -14.40 -17.08 17.28
C ASP A 96 -13.74 -17.80 16.10
N MET A 97 -13.04 -17.07 15.23
CA MET A 97 -12.28 -17.64 14.10
C MET A 97 -11.27 -18.69 14.57
N VAL A 98 -10.59 -18.44 15.69
CA VAL A 98 -9.60 -19.37 16.29
C VAL A 98 -10.23 -20.72 16.62
N ASN A 99 -11.45 -20.70 17.15
CA ASN A 99 -12.18 -21.91 17.52
C ASN A 99 -12.77 -22.61 16.29
N LYS A 100 -13.32 -21.85 15.35
CA LYS A 100 -13.99 -22.37 14.14
C LYS A 100 -13.02 -22.94 13.09
N ILE A 101 -11.74 -22.55 13.15
CA ILE A 101 -10.65 -23.00 12.27
C ILE A 101 -9.57 -23.72 13.08
N ALA A 102 -9.96 -24.38 14.19
CA ALA A 102 -9.05 -25.16 15.04
C ALA A 102 -8.40 -26.37 14.35
N ILE A 103 -8.71 -26.64 13.08
CA ILE A 103 -8.10 -27.68 12.26
C ILE A 103 -6.64 -27.39 11.89
N ILE A 104 -6.23 -26.13 11.94
CA ILE A 104 -4.83 -25.70 11.74
C ILE A 104 -4.25 -25.14 13.04
N SER A 105 -2.92 -25.24 13.19
CA SER A 105 -2.20 -24.75 14.36
C SER A 105 -2.29 -23.22 14.49
N VAL A 106 -2.14 -22.70 15.71
CA VAL A 106 -2.20 -21.25 15.98
C VAL A 106 -1.22 -20.43 15.11
N PRO A 107 0.04 -20.86 14.86
CA PRO A 107 0.91 -20.17 13.90
C PRO A 107 0.32 -20.11 12.48
N LYS A 108 -0.27 -21.21 11.99
CA LYS A 108 -0.92 -21.24 10.68
C LYS A 108 -2.20 -20.40 10.63
N GLN A 109 -2.90 -20.24 11.75
CA GLN A 109 -4.00 -19.27 11.85
C GLN A 109 -3.50 -17.83 11.70
N ARG A 110 -2.33 -17.49 12.26
CA ARG A 110 -1.72 -16.16 12.05
C ARG A 110 -1.30 -15.93 10.60
N GLU A 111 -0.63 -16.91 9.99
CA GLU A 111 -0.29 -16.84 8.56
C GLU A 111 -1.54 -16.68 7.67
N LEU A 112 -2.64 -17.38 8.01
CA LEU A 112 -3.92 -17.26 7.31
C LEU A 112 -4.49 -15.84 7.44
N VAL A 113 -4.45 -15.25 8.63
CA VAL A 113 -4.89 -13.86 8.83
C VAL A 113 -4.06 -12.90 7.97
N ASN A 114 -2.73 -13.06 7.96
CA ASN A 114 -1.85 -12.24 7.13
C ASN A 114 -2.12 -12.42 5.63
N MET A 115 -2.46 -13.64 5.19
CA MET A 115 -2.90 -13.92 3.83
C MET A 115 -4.21 -13.21 3.47
N LEU A 116 -5.18 -13.18 4.39
CA LEU A 116 -6.45 -12.52 4.15
C LEU A 116 -6.28 -10.99 4.01
N PHE A 117 -5.44 -10.38 4.84
CA PHE A 117 -5.09 -8.95 4.70
C PHE A 117 -4.39 -8.67 3.38
N PHE A 118 -3.34 -9.44 3.04
CA PHE A 118 -2.66 -9.31 1.76
C PHE A 118 -3.63 -9.42 0.57
N TRP A 119 -4.56 -10.38 0.62
CA TRP A 119 -5.53 -10.60 -0.46
C TRP A 119 -6.51 -9.43 -0.60
N GLU A 120 -7.00 -8.90 0.52
CA GLU A 120 -7.90 -7.74 0.53
C GLU A 120 -7.19 -6.47 0.01
N GLU A 121 -5.95 -6.23 0.43
CA GLU A 121 -5.10 -5.15 -0.10
C GLU A 121 -4.90 -5.28 -1.61
N GLU A 122 -4.62 -6.49 -2.08
CA GLU A 122 -4.42 -6.75 -3.50
C GLU A 122 -5.69 -6.55 -4.33
N MET A 123 -6.86 -6.90 -3.77
CA MET A 123 -8.15 -6.58 -4.37
C MET A 123 -8.42 -5.08 -4.43
N MET A 124 -8.08 -4.32 -3.37
CA MET A 124 -8.21 -2.86 -3.38
C MET A 124 -7.31 -2.24 -4.46
N ARG A 125 -6.06 -2.68 -4.54
CA ARG A 125 -5.11 -2.26 -5.59
C ARG A 125 -5.67 -2.53 -6.98
N TRP A 126 -6.16 -3.75 -7.22
CA TRP A 126 -6.74 -4.14 -8.50
C TRP A 126 -7.95 -3.27 -8.87
N ARG A 127 -8.84 -2.99 -7.91
CA ARG A 127 -10.02 -2.12 -8.13
C ARG A 127 -9.62 -0.70 -8.53
N LEU A 128 -8.59 -0.13 -7.89
CA LEU A 128 -8.09 1.20 -8.25
C LEU A 128 -7.56 1.23 -9.69
N LEU A 129 -6.73 0.24 -10.05
CA LEU A 129 -6.18 0.13 -11.40
C LEU A 129 -7.26 -0.12 -12.45
N SER A 130 -8.27 -0.95 -12.16
CA SER A 130 -9.39 -1.15 -13.09
C SER A 130 -10.22 0.11 -13.28
N ARG A 131 -10.45 0.91 -12.23
CA ARG A 131 -11.13 2.21 -12.38
C ARG A 131 -10.33 3.18 -13.25
N GLU A 132 -9.02 3.27 -13.01
CA GLU A 132 -8.13 4.10 -13.83
C GLU A 132 -8.12 3.64 -15.30
N GLU A 133 -8.10 2.33 -15.54
CA GLU A 133 -8.23 1.73 -16.87
C GLU A 133 -9.57 2.07 -17.55
N ASP A 134 -10.68 1.96 -16.82
CA ASP A 134 -12.02 2.29 -17.32
C ASP A 134 -12.14 3.79 -17.66
N ASP A 135 -11.60 4.67 -16.81
CA ASP A 135 -11.58 6.12 -17.02
C ASP A 135 -10.77 6.49 -18.26
N LEU A 136 -9.56 5.92 -18.41
CA LEU A 136 -8.70 6.13 -19.58
C LEU A 136 -9.33 5.58 -20.86
N THR A 137 -9.97 4.42 -20.78
CA THR A 137 -10.69 3.82 -21.92
C THR A 137 -11.88 4.69 -22.34
N SER A 138 -12.60 5.26 -21.37
CA SER A 138 -13.71 6.19 -21.60
C SER A 138 -13.23 7.51 -22.21
N GLN A 139 -12.05 8.01 -21.79
CA GLN A 139 -11.43 9.17 -22.41
C GLN A 139 -11.03 8.88 -23.88
N LEU A 140 -10.47 7.70 -24.15
CA LEU A 140 -10.05 7.32 -25.50
C LEU A 140 -11.22 7.07 -26.45
N SER A 141 -12.38 6.63 -25.95
CA SER A 141 -13.59 6.49 -26.77
C SER A 141 -14.27 7.83 -27.08
N ASN A 142 -14.01 8.86 -26.28
CA ASN A 142 -14.51 10.21 -26.50
C ASN A 142 -13.61 10.99 -27.48
N SER A 143 -14.05 11.08 -28.74
CA SER A 143 -13.31 11.70 -29.87
C SER A 143 -13.07 13.23 -29.79
N THR A 144 -13.23 13.86 -28.64
CA THR A 144 -13.05 15.31 -28.44
C THR A 144 -11.67 15.69 -27.89
N LEU A 145 -10.79 14.72 -27.64
CA LEU A 145 -9.45 14.97 -27.11
C LEU A 145 -8.49 15.52 -28.16
N SER A 146 -7.59 16.40 -27.73
CA SER A 146 -6.48 16.87 -28.55
C SER A 146 -5.52 15.72 -28.89
N ALA A 147 -4.78 15.84 -30.00
CA ALA A 147 -3.83 14.82 -30.43
C ALA A 147 -2.81 14.44 -29.35
N ASN A 148 -2.29 15.44 -28.62
CA ASN A 148 -1.34 15.20 -27.53
C ASN A 148 -2.00 14.50 -26.33
N ALA A 149 -3.23 14.88 -25.96
CA ALA A 149 -3.96 14.23 -24.87
C ALA A 149 -4.30 12.77 -25.20
N LEU A 150 -4.58 12.45 -26.47
CA LEU A 150 -4.79 11.08 -26.93
C LEU A 150 -3.55 10.21 -26.81
N VAL A 151 -2.36 10.75 -27.14
CA VAL A 151 -1.09 10.03 -26.99
C VAL A 151 -0.85 9.72 -25.50
N HIS A 152 -0.98 10.71 -24.63
CA HIS A 152 -0.80 10.52 -23.19
C HIS A 152 -1.81 9.54 -22.59
N ALA A 153 -3.08 9.60 -22.98
CA ALA A 153 -4.10 8.66 -22.49
C ALA A 153 -3.80 7.21 -22.91
N LYS A 154 -3.27 6.99 -24.12
CA LYS A 154 -2.82 5.66 -24.58
C LYS A 154 -1.61 5.17 -23.81
N GLU A 155 -0.62 6.02 -23.59
CA GLU A 155 0.56 5.69 -22.80
C GLU A 155 0.17 5.31 -21.37
N ASN A 156 -0.68 6.12 -20.74
CA ASN A 156 -1.18 5.86 -19.39
C ASN A 156 -1.95 4.54 -19.31
N LEU A 157 -2.77 4.23 -20.32
CA LEU A 157 -3.49 2.95 -20.37
C LEU A 157 -2.51 1.76 -20.40
N GLN A 158 -1.46 1.85 -21.21
CA GLN A 158 -0.43 0.81 -21.26
C GLN A 158 0.29 0.65 -19.91
N ILE A 159 0.56 1.76 -19.22
CA ILE A 159 1.20 1.74 -17.90
C ILE A 159 0.29 1.07 -16.87
N VAL A 160 -0.99 1.39 -16.84
CA VAL A 160 -1.97 0.77 -15.93
C VAL A 160 -2.06 -0.74 -16.19
N GLN A 161 -2.14 -1.14 -17.46
CA GLN A 161 -2.16 -2.55 -17.84
C GLN A 161 -0.88 -3.29 -17.45
N ALA A 162 0.28 -2.63 -17.56
CA ALA A 162 1.56 -3.17 -17.08
C ALA A 162 1.54 -3.31 -15.54
N LYS A 163 1.14 -2.27 -14.80
CA LYS A 163 1.02 -2.25 -13.33
C LYS A 163 0.13 -3.37 -12.78
N LYS A 164 -0.94 -3.74 -13.50
CA LYS A 164 -1.81 -4.86 -13.12
C LYS A 164 -1.07 -6.21 -13.10
N ARG A 165 0.00 -6.36 -13.89
CA ARG A 165 0.79 -7.60 -14.02
C ARG A 165 2.09 -7.62 -13.20
N VAL A 166 2.42 -6.55 -12.47
CA VAL A 166 3.66 -6.49 -11.69
C VAL A 166 3.51 -7.28 -10.37
N PRO A 167 4.36 -8.29 -10.10
CA PRO A 167 4.31 -9.06 -8.86
C PRO A 167 4.75 -8.22 -7.66
N PRO A 168 4.25 -8.51 -6.44
CA PRO A 168 4.59 -7.78 -5.22
C PRO A 168 6.09 -7.50 -5.03
N SER A 169 6.99 -8.46 -5.27
CA SER A 169 8.44 -8.28 -5.13
C SER A 169 9.07 -7.25 -6.05
N ARG A 170 8.41 -6.91 -7.16
CA ARG A 170 8.87 -5.93 -8.15
C ARG A 170 8.16 -4.59 -8.03
N ARG A 171 7.31 -4.43 -7.03
CA ARG A 171 6.66 -3.16 -6.73
C ARG A 171 7.60 -2.35 -5.85
N ASP A 172 7.67 -1.06 -6.11
CA ASP A 172 8.30 -0.12 -5.23
C ASP A 172 7.50 -0.02 -3.91
N ASP A 173 8.19 -0.09 -2.77
CA ASP A 173 7.61 -0.03 -1.42
C ASP A 173 6.89 1.30 -1.11
N SER A 174 6.91 2.26 -2.03
CA SER A 174 6.39 3.62 -1.82
C SER A 174 4.87 3.72 -1.79
N GLY A 175 4.13 2.73 -2.30
CA GLY A 175 2.66 2.83 -2.46
C GLY A 175 2.22 4.06 -3.28
N ARG A 176 3.19 4.72 -3.93
CA ARG A 176 3.09 5.85 -4.83
C ARG A 176 3.94 5.45 -6.02
N SER A 177 3.24 5.17 -7.11
CA SER A 177 3.76 5.15 -8.48
C SER A 177 5.19 4.59 -8.61
N PHE A 178 5.34 3.36 -9.10
CA PHE A 178 5.77 3.10 -10.49
C PHE A 178 5.78 4.38 -11.38
N GLU A 179 6.63 5.33 -10.98
CA GLU A 179 7.06 6.58 -11.61
C GLU A 179 8.61 6.60 -11.56
N GLU A 180 9.21 5.43 -11.71
CA GLU A 180 10.63 5.28 -11.89
C GLU A 180 10.89 4.63 -13.26
N LEU A 181 11.25 5.50 -14.20
CA LEU A 181 11.84 5.21 -15.51
C LEU A 181 10.89 4.70 -16.60
N LEU A 182 9.93 5.54 -17.00
CA LEU A 182 9.42 5.49 -18.37
C LEU A 182 10.22 6.45 -19.26
N PRO A 183 10.69 6.01 -20.44
CA PRO A 183 11.46 6.85 -21.34
C PRO A 183 10.60 8.02 -21.82
N GLY A 184 11.01 9.26 -21.48
CA GLY A 184 10.31 10.50 -21.84
C GLY A 184 9.84 11.35 -20.66
N TYR A 185 9.80 10.80 -19.44
CA TYR A 185 9.57 11.58 -18.22
C TYR A 185 10.90 12.00 -17.60
N GLU A 186 11.39 13.19 -17.94
CA GLU A 186 12.50 13.80 -17.21
C GLU A 186 12.02 14.21 -15.80
N ARG A 187 12.56 13.57 -14.75
CA ARG A 187 12.40 14.09 -13.39
C ARG A 187 13.07 15.46 -13.31
N LYS A 188 12.28 16.52 -13.37
CA LYS A 188 12.76 17.85 -12.98
C LYS A 188 12.86 17.87 -11.45
N LYS A 189 14.03 17.51 -10.93
CA LYS A 189 14.34 17.63 -9.50
C LYS A 189 14.20 19.11 -9.14
N ILE A 190 13.19 19.43 -8.34
CA ILE A 190 13.05 20.77 -7.76
C ILE A 190 13.94 20.78 -6.51
N THR A 191 14.98 21.60 -6.55
CA THR A 191 15.89 21.83 -5.42
C THR A 191 15.76 23.27 -5.00
N ALA A 192 15.55 23.50 -3.71
CA ALA A 192 15.51 24.82 -3.10
C ALA A 192 16.51 24.84 -1.94
N ALA A 193 17.24 25.93 -1.80
CA ALA A 193 18.07 26.16 -0.61
C ALA A 193 17.16 26.63 0.52
N ILE A 194 17.32 26.03 1.71
CA ILE A 194 16.63 26.48 2.92
C ILE A 194 17.29 27.81 3.35
N PRO A 195 16.52 28.91 3.49
CA PRO A 195 17.04 30.16 4.02
C PRO A 195 17.71 29.96 5.39
N SER A 196 18.85 30.61 5.63
CA SER A 196 19.58 30.52 6.90
C SER A 196 18.85 31.14 8.10
N VAL A 197 17.73 31.83 7.85
CA VAL A 197 16.90 32.48 8.87
C VAL A 197 15.87 31.51 9.46
N ASP A 198 15.57 30.40 8.77
CA ASP A 198 14.53 29.47 9.18
C ASP A 198 15.06 28.51 10.26
N GLN A 199 14.34 28.42 11.38
CA GLN A 199 14.62 27.50 12.48
C GLN A 199 13.31 26.85 12.94
N GLY A 200 13.35 25.56 13.31
CA GLY A 200 12.18 24.82 13.76
C GLY A 200 11.37 24.19 12.62
N GLN A 201 10.04 24.11 12.79
CA GLN A 201 9.15 23.49 11.82
C GLN A 201 8.91 24.44 10.64
N THR A 202 9.41 24.04 9.47
CA THR A 202 9.31 24.78 8.22
C THR A 202 8.37 24.05 7.27
N TYR A 203 7.44 24.78 6.65
CA TYR A 203 6.48 24.23 5.68
C TYR A 203 6.91 24.64 4.27
N VAL A 204 7.15 23.65 3.42
CA VAL A 204 7.52 23.89 2.02
C VAL A 204 6.32 23.62 1.11
N PHE A 205 6.01 24.62 0.29
CA PHE A 205 5.02 24.57 -0.76
C PHE A 205 5.71 24.80 -2.11
N VAL A 206 5.27 24.07 -3.13
CA VAL A 206 5.63 24.35 -4.52
C VAL A 206 4.47 25.11 -5.13
N THR A 207 4.74 26.32 -5.62
CA THR A 207 3.72 27.20 -6.20
C THR A 207 3.88 27.32 -7.72
N ASN A 208 2.83 27.72 -8.41
CA ASN A 208 2.86 27.99 -9.85
C ASN A 208 3.39 29.39 -10.21
N CYS A 209 3.55 30.26 -9.21
CA CYS A 209 4.06 31.62 -9.34
C CYS A 209 4.83 32.04 -8.08
N ASP A 210 5.60 33.12 -8.20
CA ASP A 210 6.23 33.76 -7.04
C ASP A 210 5.13 34.38 -6.16
N VAL A 211 5.14 34.04 -4.87
CA VAL A 211 4.14 34.50 -3.91
C VAL A 211 4.83 35.38 -2.88
N GLU A 212 4.46 36.67 -2.87
CA GLU A 212 4.79 37.59 -1.78
C GLU A 212 3.52 37.84 -0.94
N GLY A 213 3.66 37.82 0.39
CA GLY A 213 2.55 38.04 1.32
C GLY A 213 1.66 36.81 1.55
N THR A 214 0.36 36.95 1.34
CA THR A 214 -0.63 35.90 1.68
C THR A 214 -0.62 34.77 0.64
N LEU A 215 -0.35 33.55 1.12
CA LEU A 215 -0.48 32.33 0.34
C LEU A 215 -1.94 31.89 0.27
N ASP A 216 -2.44 31.62 -0.95
CA ASP A 216 -3.78 31.10 -1.22
C ASP A 216 -3.67 29.73 -1.90
N ASP A 217 -4.64 28.85 -1.66
CA ASP A 217 -4.67 27.46 -2.11
C ASP A 217 -4.64 27.37 -3.65
N THR A 218 -5.17 28.38 -4.34
CA THR A 218 -5.17 28.45 -5.81
C THR A 218 -3.76 28.53 -6.43
N LYS A 219 -2.75 28.89 -5.63
CA LYS A 219 -1.35 29.07 -6.06
C LYS A 219 -0.46 27.87 -5.72
N VAL A 220 -0.93 26.96 -4.86
CA VAL A 220 -0.17 25.78 -4.41
C VAL A 220 -0.34 24.65 -5.42
N LEU A 221 0.75 24.25 -6.05
CA LEU A 221 0.80 23.05 -6.89
C LEU A 221 0.99 21.78 -6.04
N PHE A 222 1.87 21.85 -5.03
CA PHE A 222 2.19 20.72 -4.16
C PHE A 222 2.53 21.20 -2.73
N GLY A 223 2.10 20.47 -1.68
CA GLY A 223 2.48 20.74 -0.28
C GLY A 223 1.34 20.53 0.73
N PRO A 224 1.59 20.69 2.05
CA PRO A 224 2.88 21.04 2.66
C PRO A 224 3.80 19.83 2.88
N ALA A 225 5.08 20.00 2.57
CA ALA A 225 6.13 19.15 3.14
C ALA A 225 6.62 19.79 4.44
N VAL A 226 6.62 19.03 5.54
CA VAL A 226 7.11 19.49 6.84
C VAL A 226 8.58 19.15 6.95
N LEU A 227 9.42 20.16 7.12
CA LEU A 227 10.85 20.04 7.38
C LEU A 227 11.15 20.51 8.80
N GLU A 228 11.96 19.74 9.52
CA GLU A 228 12.49 20.16 10.80
C GLU A 228 13.92 20.68 10.58
N VAL A 229 14.11 21.99 10.77
CA VAL A 229 15.41 22.65 10.60
C VAL A 229 16.02 22.86 11.97
N ASN A 230 17.15 22.18 12.21
CA ASN A 230 17.89 22.33 13.46
C ASN A 230 18.46 23.76 13.55
N PRO A 231 18.22 24.48 14.65
CA PRO A 231 18.84 25.79 14.85
C PRO A 231 20.37 25.64 14.96
N PRO A 232 21.14 26.66 14.54
CA PRO A 232 22.58 26.69 14.78
C PRO A 232 22.86 26.64 16.29
N ALA A 233 24.01 26.08 16.67
CA ALA A 233 24.45 26.08 18.05
C ALA A 233 24.53 27.53 18.57
N PRO A 234 24.05 27.81 19.80
CA PRO A 234 24.10 29.15 20.35
C PRO A 234 25.54 29.61 20.55
N GLU A 235 25.85 30.83 20.10
CA GLU A 235 27.13 31.47 20.39
C GLU A 235 27.14 32.01 21.82
N ILE A 236 27.97 31.41 22.69
CA ILE A 236 28.14 31.88 24.06
C ILE A 236 29.11 33.07 24.04
N ASN A 237 28.61 34.26 24.36
CA ASN A 237 29.44 35.44 24.49
C ASN A 237 30.03 35.55 25.91
N TYR A 238 31.32 35.23 26.05
CA TYR A 238 32.04 35.29 27.33
C TYR A 238 32.50 36.70 27.75
N SER A 239 32.15 37.76 27.03
CA SER A 239 32.56 39.14 27.37
C SER A 239 32.00 39.63 28.72
N VAL A 240 30.94 39.00 29.23
CA VAL A 240 30.29 39.35 30.51
C VAL A 240 31.08 38.85 31.74
N LEU A 241 32.10 37.98 31.55
CA LEU A 241 32.87 37.39 32.66
C LEU A 241 34.21 38.09 32.94
N LYS A 242 34.46 39.26 32.34
CA LYS A 242 35.67 40.08 32.61
C LYS A 242 35.33 41.26 33.52
N GLU A 243 35.04 41.01 34.79
CA GLU A 243 35.16 41.99 35.88
C GLU A 243 35.82 41.35 37.11
#